data_AF-A0A831SFJ1-F1
#
_entry.id   AF-A0A831SFJ1-F1
#
_cell.length_a   1.000
_cell.length_b   1.000
_cell.length_c   1.000
_cell.angle_alpha   90.00
_cell.angle_beta   90.00
_cell.angle_gamma   90.00
#
_symmetry.space_group_name_H-M   'P 1'
#
loop_
_entity.id
_entity.type
_entity.pdbx_description
1 polymer ?
#
loop_
_entity_poly.entity_id
_entity_poly.type
_entity_poly.pdbx_seq_one_letter_code
_entity_poly.pdbx_strand_id
1 'polypeptide(L)'
;MKKNIRKLLKKSIQKDITDNLTIPMAKNCIYKKKDLVDTAIFSISNDNSIEYGCRYLRGKGKNPPSSDDVFYHLNKLTKKNVIWLFDQVNHTLLTEVKKKGDFQGKDILWSGYT
;
A
#
# COMPACT_ATOMS: atom_id res chain seq x y z
N MET A 1 -15.34 -15.08 -8.35
CA MET A 1 -15.46 -13.73 -7.77
C MET A 1 -14.37 -13.38 -6.75
N LYS A 2 -14.32 -13.99 -5.54
CA LYS A 2 -13.37 -13.58 -4.46
C LYS A 2 -11.88 -13.52 -4.86
N LYS A 3 -11.37 -14.48 -5.66
CA LYS A 3 -9.96 -14.49 -6.12
C LYS A 3 -9.58 -13.29 -7.01
N ASN A 4 -10.50 -12.77 -7.82
CA ASN A 4 -10.23 -11.65 -8.72
C ASN A 4 -10.18 -10.32 -7.98
N ILE A 5 -11.07 -10.11 -7.00
CA ILE A 5 -11.10 -8.90 -6.18
C ILE A 5 -9.83 -8.79 -5.32
N ARG A 6 -9.36 -9.90 -4.71
CA ARG A 6 -8.11 -9.88 -3.92
C ARG A 6 -6.90 -9.48 -4.78
N LYS A 7 -6.81 -9.99 -6.01
CA LYS A 7 -5.74 -9.65 -6.96
C LYS A 7 -5.82 -8.19 -7.41
N LEU A 8 -7.04 -7.69 -7.64
CA LEU A 8 -7.29 -6.27 -7.99
C LEU A 8 -6.90 -5.37 -6.83
N LEU A 9 -7.38 -5.65 -5.62
CA LEU A 9 -7.04 -4.89 -4.41
C LEU A 9 -5.53 -4.82 -4.20
N LYS A 10 -4.81 -5.95 -4.31
CA LYS A 10 -3.35 -5.98 -4.17
C LYS A 10 -2.66 -5.08 -5.21
N LYS A 11 -3.16 -5.04 -6.45
CA LYS A 11 -2.63 -4.16 -7.50
C LYS A 11 -2.95 -2.69 -7.25
N SER A 12 -4.17 -2.36 -6.82
CA SER A 12 -4.57 -0.98 -6.51
C SER A 12 -3.76 -0.44 -5.34
N ILE A 13 -3.65 -1.20 -4.24
CA ILE A 13 -2.77 -0.89 -3.10
C ILE A 13 -1.34 -0.66 -3.59
N GLN A 14 -0.78 -1.58 -4.40
CA GLN A 14 0.59 -1.42 -4.85
C GLN A 14 0.79 -0.16 -5.71
N LYS A 15 -0.09 0.09 -6.67
CA LYS A 15 -0.01 1.25 -7.56
C LYS A 15 -0.19 2.55 -6.77
N ASP A 16 -1.30 2.67 -6.05
CA ASP A 16 -1.69 3.93 -5.43
C ASP A 16 -0.78 4.26 -4.24
N ILE A 17 -0.31 3.27 -3.48
CA ILE A 17 0.61 3.54 -2.38
C ILE A 17 2.03 3.85 -2.91
N THR A 18 2.56 3.07 -3.86
CA THR A 18 3.91 3.32 -4.39
C THR A 18 3.99 4.67 -5.10
N ASP A 19 3.01 5.01 -5.93
CA ASP A 19 3.03 6.21 -6.74
C ASP A 19 2.61 7.44 -5.91
N ASN A 20 1.54 7.34 -5.12
CA ASN A 20 0.89 8.51 -4.56
C ASN A 20 1.27 8.81 -3.09
N LEU A 21 1.78 7.84 -2.32
CA LEU A 21 2.07 8.08 -0.90
C LEU A 21 3.19 9.11 -0.71
N THR A 22 2.88 10.34 -0.31
CA THR A 22 3.91 11.34 0.00
C THR A 22 4.56 11.03 1.34
N ILE A 23 5.69 10.31 1.29
CA ILE A 23 6.55 10.09 2.45
C ILE A 23 7.64 11.17 2.45
N PRO A 24 7.72 12.02 3.49
CA PRO A 24 8.85 12.91 3.67
C PRO A 24 10.15 12.09 3.82
N MET A 25 10.99 12.13 2.78
CA MET A 25 12.31 11.51 2.81
C MET A 25 13.27 12.43 3.56
N ALA A 26 14.05 11.87 4.48
CA ALA A 26 15.11 12.60 5.14
C ALA A 26 16.24 12.85 4.12
N LYS A 27 16.91 14.01 4.19
CA LYS A 27 17.96 14.39 3.21
C LYS A 27 19.11 13.38 3.12
N ASN A 28 19.38 12.66 4.21
CA ASN A 28 20.42 11.64 4.32
C ASN A 28 19.90 10.20 4.16
N CYS A 29 18.63 10.00 3.77
CA CYS A 29 18.10 8.65 3.57
C CYS A 29 18.74 8.03 2.32
N ILE A 30 19.41 6.90 2.52
CA ILE A 30 20.09 6.16 1.45
C ILE A 30 19.12 5.30 0.61
N TYR A 31 17.90 5.08 1.11
CA TYR A 31 16.86 4.28 0.46
C TYR A 31 15.93 5.16 -0.37
N LYS A 32 15.41 4.63 -1.48
CA LYS A 32 14.37 5.34 -2.23
C LYS A 32 13.03 5.16 -1.50
N LYS A 33 12.15 6.15 -1.66
CA LYS A 33 10.74 6.05 -1.21
C LYS A 33 10.11 4.71 -1.62
N LYS A 34 10.36 4.29 -2.87
CA LYS A 34 9.85 3.03 -3.42
C LYS A 34 10.30 1.80 -2.63
N ASP A 35 11.53 1.78 -2.14
CA ASP A 35 12.07 0.63 -1.39
C ASP A 35 11.37 0.48 -0.04
N LEU A 36 11.11 1.61 0.64
CA LEU A 36 10.33 1.66 1.90
C LEU A 36 8.90 1.19 1.68
N VAL A 37 8.25 1.72 0.65
CA VAL A 37 6.85 1.43 0.34
C VAL A 37 6.66 -0.03 -0.11
N ASP A 38 7.50 -0.53 -1.02
CA ASP A 38 7.42 -1.90 -1.49
C ASP A 38 7.65 -2.91 -0.35
N THR A 39 8.54 -2.59 0.60
CA THR A 39 8.78 -3.42 1.80
C THR A 39 7.57 -3.42 2.73
N ALA A 40 6.96 -2.26 2.98
CA ALA A 40 5.76 -2.15 3.79
C ALA A 40 4.57 -2.90 3.16
N ILE A 41 4.32 -2.69 1.87
CA ILE A 41 3.25 -3.35 1.12
C ILE A 41 3.47 -4.86 1.09
N PHE A 42 4.70 -5.32 0.85
CA PHE A 42 5.01 -6.75 0.88
C PHE A 42 4.65 -7.36 2.24
N SER A 43 5.05 -6.71 3.32
CA SER A 43 4.82 -7.22 4.67
C SER A 43 3.32 -7.28 4.97
N ILE A 44 2.60 -6.16 4.78
CA ILE A 44 1.16 -6.05 5.03
C ILE A 44 0.35 -7.02 4.15
N SER A 45 0.68 -7.12 2.86
CA SER A 45 -0.07 -7.96 1.90
C SER A 45 0.04 -9.45 2.20
N ASN A 46 1.07 -9.86 2.95
CA ASN A 46 1.33 -11.25 3.32
C ASN A 46 1.12 -11.48 4.82
N ASP A 47 0.52 -10.53 5.53
CA ASP A 47 0.26 -10.60 6.98
C ASP A 47 1.53 -10.90 7.81
N ASN A 48 2.65 -10.27 7.41
CA ASN A 48 3.94 -10.41 8.05
C ASN A 48 4.36 -9.12 8.76
N SER A 49 5.19 -9.25 9.79
CA SER A 49 5.87 -8.09 10.37
C SER A 49 6.82 -7.43 9.35
N ILE A 50 7.04 -6.13 9.49
CA ILE A 50 8.01 -5.39 8.67
C ILE A 50 9.41 -6.00 8.78
N GLU A 51 9.82 -6.39 9.99
CA GLU A 51 11.10 -7.05 10.25
C GLU A 51 11.24 -8.37 9.47
N TYR A 52 10.17 -9.19 9.43
CA TYR A 52 10.16 -10.38 8.59
C TYR A 52 10.26 -10.02 7.11
N GLY A 53 9.51 -9.01 6.64
CA GLY A 53 9.58 -8.54 5.26
C GLY A 53 10.98 -8.10 4.84
N CYS A 54 11.65 -7.29 5.66
CA CYS A 54 13.03 -6.86 5.45
C CYS A 54 13.98 -8.06 5.36
N ARG A 55 13.91 -9.00 6.31
CA ARG A 55 14.76 -10.21 6.30
C ARG A 55 14.51 -11.09 5.08
N TYR A 56 13.25 -11.33 4.75
CA TYR A 56 12.85 -12.15 3.60
C TYR A 56 13.34 -11.56 2.29
N LEU A 57 13.13 -10.25 2.07
CA LEU A 57 13.58 -9.57 0.85
C LEU A 57 15.11 -9.54 0.74
N ARG A 58 15.83 -9.38 1.86
CA ARG A 58 17.29 -9.47 1.92
C ARG A 58 17.78 -10.88 1.53
N GLY A 59 17.13 -11.92 2.04
CA GLY A 59 17.40 -13.31 1.67
C GLY A 59 17.13 -13.63 0.19
N LYS A 60 16.39 -12.77 -0.52
CA LYS A 60 16.15 -12.85 -1.98
C LYS A 60 17.15 -12.04 -2.81
N GLY A 61 18.25 -11.57 -2.21
CA GLY A 61 19.28 -10.78 -2.90
C GLY A 61 18.87 -9.33 -3.19
N LYS A 62 17.77 -8.86 -2.61
CA LYS A 62 17.42 -7.43 -2.64
C LYS A 62 18.17 -6.71 -1.52
N ASN A 63 18.29 -5.39 -1.64
CA ASN A 63 18.79 -4.53 -0.57
C ASN A 63 17.64 -3.72 0.06
N PRO A 64 16.72 -4.36 0.82
CA PRO A 64 15.61 -3.64 1.42
C PRO A 64 16.10 -2.73 2.57
N PRO A 65 15.36 -1.66 2.87
CA PRO A 65 15.57 -0.86 4.07
C PRO A 65 15.51 -1.71 5.34
N SER A 66 16.14 -1.23 6.41
CA SER A 66 15.93 -1.83 7.73
C SER A 66 14.48 -1.62 8.18
N SER A 67 14.02 -2.42 9.14
CA SER A 67 12.69 -2.22 9.73
C SER A 67 12.57 -0.83 10.37
N ASP A 68 13.65 -0.35 10.98
CA ASP A 68 13.68 0.95 11.67
C ASP A 68 13.55 2.11 10.67
N ASP A 69 14.22 2.02 9.52
CA ASP A 69 14.08 2.99 8.44
C ASP A 69 12.63 3.03 7.94
N VAL A 70 12.02 1.86 7.74
CA VAL A 70 10.62 1.77 7.31
C VAL A 70 9.70 2.41 8.35
N PHE A 71 9.83 2.07 9.63
CA PHE A 71 9.00 2.64 10.69
C PHE A 71 9.21 4.14 10.88
N TYR A 72 10.45 4.61 10.85
CA TYR A 72 10.79 6.02 10.95
C TYR A 72 10.08 6.86 9.89
N HIS A 73 10.02 6.35 8.66
CA HIS A 73 9.36 7.04 7.55
C HIS A 73 7.83 6.92 7.60
N LEU A 74 7.29 5.76 7.97
CA LEU A 74 5.84 5.59 8.11
C LEU A 74 5.25 6.43 9.25
N ASN A 75 6.01 6.62 10.35
CA ASN A 75 5.57 7.47 11.47
C ASN A 75 5.42 8.96 11.12
N LYS A 76 5.91 9.38 9.95
CA LYS A 76 5.72 10.75 9.43
C LYS A 76 4.41 10.93 8.66
N LEU A 77 3.66 9.85 8.44
CA LEU A 77 2.36 9.93 7.79
C LEU A 77 1.36 10.59 8.72
N THR A 78 0.71 11.65 8.25
CA THR A 78 -0.40 12.27 8.98
C THR A 78 -1.68 11.45 8.81
N LYS A 79 -2.66 11.62 9.71
CA LYS A 79 -4.01 11.05 9.55
C LYS A 79 -4.61 11.40 8.17
N LYS A 80 -4.39 12.63 7.69
CA LYS A 80 -4.83 13.08 6.37
C LYS A 80 -4.19 12.27 5.24
N ASN A 81 -2.89 11.99 5.32
CA ASN A 81 -2.18 11.17 4.32
C ASN A 81 -2.74 9.75 4.28
N VAL A 82 -3.05 9.18 5.44
CA VAL A 82 -3.63 7.84 5.54
C VAL A 82 -5.04 7.79 4.94
N ILE A 83 -5.92 8.71 5.34
CA ILE A 83 -7.30 8.76 4.81
C ILE A 83 -7.29 8.94 3.28
N TRP A 84 -6.52 9.90 2.78
CA TRP A 84 -6.42 10.14 1.35
C TRP A 84 -5.92 8.92 0.58
N LEU A 85 -4.96 8.17 1.14
CA LEU A 85 -4.47 6.93 0.54
C LEU A 85 -5.57 5.87 0.42
N PHE A 86 -6.38 5.71 1.47
CA PHE A 86 -7.53 4.81 1.46
C PHE A 86 -8.55 5.22 0.38
N ASP A 87 -8.84 6.52 0.26
CA ASP A 87 -9.75 7.04 -0.76
C ASP A 87 -9.23 6.75 -2.18
N GLN A 88 -7.93 6.92 -2.43
CA GLN A 88 -7.32 6.60 -3.72
C GLN A 88 -7.43 5.11 -4.06
N VAL A 89 -7.06 4.24 -3.11
CA VAL A 89 -7.16 2.77 -3.30
C VAL A 89 -8.60 2.36 -3.60
N ASN A 90 -9.57 2.93 -2.86
CA ASN A 90 -10.98 2.66 -3.07
C ASN A 90 -11.45 3.13 -4.46
N HIS A 91 -11.10 4.36 -4.85
CA HIS A 91 -11.45 4.92 -6.15
C HIS A 91 -10.88 4.09 -7.32
N THR A 92 -9.62 3.66 -7.23
CA THR A 92 -8.98 2.81 -8.24
C THR A 92 -9.66 1.44 -8.30
N LEU A 93 -9.93 0.82 -7.15
CA LEU A 93 -10.63 -0.46 -7.10
C LEU A 93 -12.03 -0.36 -7.73
N LEU A 94 -12.80 0.66 -7.37
CA LEU A 94 -14.12 0.93 -7.94
C LEU A 94 -14.08 1.07 -9.46
N THR A 95 -13.12 1.84 -9.96
CA THR A 95 -12.93 2.06 -11.39
C THR A 95 -12.59 0.76 -12.12
N GLU A 96 -11.68 -0.04 -11.57
CA GLU A 96 -11.25 -1.30 -12.17
C GLU A 96 -12.35 -2.36 -12.16
N VAL A 97 -13.19 -2.43 -11.11
CA VAL A 97 -14.31 -3.38 -11.07
C VAL A 97 -15.44 -2.95 -12.00
N LYS A 98 -15.76 -1.63 -12.07
CA LYS A 98 -16.74 -1.10 -13.05
C LYS A 98 -16.35 -1.43 -14.49
N LYS A 99 -15.07 -1.23 -14.86
CA LYS A 99 -14.56 -1.55 -16.20
C LYS A 99 -14.68 -3.03 -16.56
N LYS A 100 -14.70 -3.93 -15.58
CA LYS A 100 -14.75 -5.38 -15.80
C LYS A 100 -16.15 -5.96 -15.82
N GLY A 101 -17.19 -5.13 -15.65
CA GLY A 101 -18.59 -5.59 -15.61
C GLY A 101 -18.94 -6.45 -14.39
N ASP A 102 -18.06 -6.53 -13.39
CA ASP A 102 -18.20 -7.39 -12.21
C ASP A 102 -19.01 -6.73 -11.07
N PHE A 103 -19.62 -5.55 -11.31
CA PHE A 103 -20.39 -4.80 -10.31
C PHE A 103 -21.91 -5.01 -10.48
N GLN A 104 -22.54 -5.79 -9.60
CA GLN A 104 -23.99 -5.68 -9.36
C GLN A 104 -24.19 -4.52 -8.36
N GLY A 105 -25.01 -3.53 -8.73
CA GLY A 105 -25.09 -2.20 -8.11
C GLY A 105 -25.58 -2.09 -6.65
N LYS A 106 -25.46 -3.13 -5.82
CA LYS A 106 -25.91 -3.12 -4.41
C LYS A 106 -24.79 -3.14 -3.36
N ASP A 107 -23.53 -3.35 -3.75
CA ASP A 107 -22.48 -3.68 -2.77
C ASP A 107 -21.63 -2.51 -2.26
N ILE A 108 -21.86 -1.26 -2.68
CA ILE A 108 -21.03 -0.13 -2.20
C ILE A 108 -21.87 1.10 -1.89
N LEU A 109 -22.22 1.24 -0.62
CA LEU A 109 -22.24 2.51 0.07
C LEU A 109 -21.52 2.31 1.42
N TRP A 110 -20.20 2.50 1.45
CA TRP A 110 -19.57 3.00 2.67
C TRP A 110 -19.76 4.53 2.65
N SER A 111 -20.94 4.98 3.08
CA SER A 111 -21.18 6.38 3.41
C SER A 111 -20.59 6.63 4.80
N GLY A 112 -19.26 6.65 4.88
CA GLY A 112 -18.59 7.11 6.09
C GLY A 112 -18.57 8.62 6.13
N TYR A 113 -19.73 9.26 6.37
CA TYR A 113 -19.93 10.59 7.01
C TYR A 113 -21.43 10.83 7.20
N THR A 114 -21.94 10.54 8.41
CA THR A 114 -23.00 11.30 9.10
C THR A 114 -22.59 11.38 10.56
#